data_AF-A0A932MNU7-F1
#
_entry.id   AF-A0A932MNU7-F1
#
_cell.length_a   1.000
_cell.length_b   1.000
_cell.length_c   1.000
_cell.angle_alpha   90.00
_cell.angle_beta   90.00
_cell.angle_gamma   90.00
#
_symmetry.space_group_name_H-M   'P 1'
#
loop_
_entity.id
_entity.type
_entity.pdbx_description
1 polymer ?
#
loop_
_entity_poly.entity_id
_entity_poly.type
_entity_poly.pdbx_seq_one_letter_code
_entity_poly.pdbx_strand_id
1 'polypeptide(L)'
;MRTRRLMLAPAVAAFFVLAAGPVARGADPAQVQKERLDTMKAINQAMREIKVYTGKGDFPQVLAAANRVAGLVAKIPSLSPEGSNVGKTRIKPEVWKNFGHYKELAETSVQAARALAGAAGKKDRAAVAKAFAALGDSCKTCHDPYRLPKKED
;
A
#
# COMPACT_ATOMS: atom_id res chain seq x y z
N MET A 1 43.95 -7.73 68.70
CA MET A 1 42.68 -6.97 68.56
C MET A 1 42.76 -6.19 67.26
N ARG A 2 42.18 -6.66 66.14
CA ARG A 2 40.88 -6.21 65.57
C ARG A 2 40.70 -4.70 65.75
N THR A 3 40.69 -3.90 64.69
CA THR A 3 39.57 -3.86 63.73
C THR A 3 39.98 -3.39 62.32
N ARG A 4 39.55 -4.16 61.32
CA ARG A 4 39.51 -3.77 59.89
C ARG A 4 38.54 -2.60 59.73
N ARG A 5 38.98 -1.46 59.20
CA ARG A 5 38.09 -0.41 58.69
C ARG A 5 37.67 -0.81 57.27
N LEU A 6 36.39 -1.15 57.11
CA LEU A 6 35.77 -1.36 55.80
C LEU A 6 35.75 -0.02 55.04
N MET A 7 36.33 0.00 53.85
CA MET A 7 36.09 1.05 52.86
C MET A 7 34.78 0.73 52.14
N LEU A 8 33.75 1.55 52.35
CA LEU A 8 32.52 1.53 51.55
C LEU A 8 32.72 2.48 50.37
N ALA A 9 32.88 1.92 49.17
CA ALA A 9 32.79 2.68 47.92
C ALA A 9 31.29 2.93 47.60
N PRO A 10 30.88 4.14 47.18
CA PRO A 10 29.54 4.35 46.67
C PRO A 10 29.47 3.79 45.24
N ALA A 11 28.76 2.68 45.07
CA ALA A 11 28.34 2.21 43.75
C ALA A 11 27.29 3.19 43.20
N VAL A 12 27.70 4.04 42.26
CA VAL A 12 26.77 4.86 41.46
C VAL A 12 26.04 3.91 40.52
N ALA A 13 24.86 3.45 40.94
CA ALA A 13 23.93 2.74 40.07
C ALA A 13 23.41 3.74 39.02
N ALA A 14 23.97 3.70 37.82
CA ALA A 14 23.41 4.40 36.67
C ALA A 14 22.06 3.77 36.34
N PHE A 15 20.99 4.39 36.84
CA PHE A 15 19.62 4.10 36.41
C PHE A 15 19.51 4.53 34.94
N PHE A 16 19.63 3.56 34.02
CA PHE A 16 19.19 3.76 32.65
C PHE A 16 17.67 3.94 32.68
N VAL A 17 17.23 5.19 32.73
CA VAL A 17 15.86 5.55 32.42
C VAL A 17 15.67 5.26 30.93
N LEU A 18 15.13 4.08 30.63
CA LEU A 18 14.61 3.79 29.31
C LEU A 18 13.40 4.72 29.13
N ALA A 19 13.63 5.88 28.52
CA ALA A 19 12.57 6.77 28.11
C ALA A 19 11.75 6.07 27.03
N ALA A 20 10.73 5.31 27.45
CA ALA A 20 9.62 4.93 26.61
C ALA A 20 8.86 6.21 26.27
N GLY A 21 9.31 6.90 25.22
CA GLY A 21 8.55 7.97 24.60
C GLY A 21 7.15 7.47 24.25
N PRO A 22 6.13 8.34 24.22
CA PRO A 22 4.78 7.92 23.89
C PRO A 22 4.79 7.28 22.51
N VAL A 23 4.51 5.96 22.47
CA VAL A 23 4.14 5.30 21.22
C VAL A 23 2.85 5.97 20.80
N ALA A 24 2.93 6.82 19.78
CA ALA A 24 1.74 7.35 19.14
C ALA A 24 0.78 6.18 18.91
N ARG A 25 -0.47 6.28 19.40
CA ARG A 25 -1.54 5.30 19.14
C ARG A 25 -1.96 5.41 17.67
N GLY A 26 -1.02 5.15 16.76
CA GLY A 26 -1.28 4.87 15.37
C GLY A 26 -1.86 3.46 15.24
N ALA A 27 -2.56 3.20 14.14
CA ALA A 27 -3.04 1.87 13.81
C ALA A 27 -1.88 0.85 13.83
N ASP A 28 -2.15 -0.36 14.32
CA ASP A 28 -1.17 -1.45 14.36
C ASP A 28 -0.54 -1.66 12.97
N PRO A 29 0.80 -1.51 12.81
CA PRO A 29 1.46 -1.69 11.53
C PRO A 29 1.14 -3.01 10.84
N ALA A 30 0.91 -4.09 11.59
CA ALA A 30 0.54 -5.39 11.03
C ALA A 30 -0.89 -5.38 10.46
N GLN A 31 -1.82 -4.72 11.15
CA GLN A 31 -3.18 -4.51 10.68
C GLN A 31 -3.21 -3.65 9.40
N VAL A 32 -2.47 -2.54 9.38
CA VAL A 32 -2.36 -1.65 8.20
C VAL A 32 -1.78 -2.41 7.01
N GLN A 33 -0.72 -3.20 7.23
CA GLN A 33 -0.15 -4.04 6.18
C GLN A 33 -1.17 -5.04 5.63
N LYS A 34 -1.94 -5.70 6.51
CA LYS A 34 -2.97 -6.65 6.10
C LYS A 34 -4.04 -5.95 5.25
N GLU A 35 -4.51 -4.79 5.68
CA GLU A 35 -5.51 -4.01 4.95
C GLU A 35 -5.00 -3.55 3.58
N ARG A 36 -3.74 -3.10 3.49
CA ARG A 36 -3.08 -2.79 2.20
C ARG A 36 -3.07 -4.01 1.27
N LEU A 37 -2.67 -5.17 1.79
CA LEU A 37 -2.60 -6.41 1.01
C LEU A 37 -3.99 -6.84 0.51
N ASP A 38 -5.00 -6.79 1.37
CA ASP A 38 -6.36 -7.15 1.01
C ASP A 38 -6.97 -6.15 0.01
N THR A 39 -6.66 -4.86 0.15
CA THR A 39 -7.00 -3.84 -0.85
C THR A 39 -6.37 -4.14 -2.21
N MET A 40 -5.09 -4.53 -2.25
CA MET A 40 -4.41 -4.93 -3.50
C MET A 40 -5.03 -6.20 -4.13
N LYS A 41 -5.47 -7.17 -3.32
CA LYS A 41 -6.21 -8.34 -3.83
C LYS A 41 -7.55 -7.95 -4.41
N ALA A 42 -8.30 -7.07 -3.74
CA ALA A 42 -9.58 -6.57 -4.23
C ALA A 42 -9.43 -5.79 -5.55
N ILE A 43 -8.36 -5.02 -5.71
CA ILE A 43 -8.00 -4.37 -6.99
C ILE A 43 -7.75 -5.43 -8.06
N ASN A 44 -6.94 -6.47 -7.79
CA ASN A 44 -6.69 -7.54 -8.75
C ASN A 44 -7.97 -8.25 -9.19
N GLN A 45 -8.87 -8.52 -8.25
CA GLN A 45 -10.16 -9.13 -8.52
C GLN A 45 -11.03 -8.23 -9.42
N ALA A 46 -11.11 -6.94 -9.13
CA ALA A 46 -11.84 -5.98 -9.96
C ALA A 46 -11.26 -5.88 -11.39
N MET A 47 -9.93 -5.93 -11.55
CA MET A 47 -9.29 -5.98 -12.87
C MET A 47 -9.66 -7.23 -13.67
N ARG A 48 -9.79 -8.39 -13.01
CA ARG A 48 -10.25 -9.63 -13.65
C ARG A 48 -11.70 -9.52 -14.09
N GLU A 49 -12.56 -8.96 -13.24
CA GLU A 49 -13.96 -8.69 -13.56
C GLU A 49 -14.09 -7.79 -14.79
N ILE A 50 -13.34 -6.68 -14.87
CA ILE A 50 -13.32 -5.82 -16.06
C ILE A 50 -13.05 -6.64 -17.33
N LYS A 51 -12.02 -7.50 -17.32
CA LYS A 51 -11.68 -8.34 -18.47
C LYS A 51 -12.83 -9.29 -18.84
N VAL A 52 -13.42 -9.96 -17.85
CA VAL A 52 -14.54 -10.90 -18.06
C VAL A 52 -15.76 -10.19 -18.63
N TYR A 53 -16.19 -9.08 -18.02
CA TYR A 53 -17.37 -8.34 -18.45
C TYR A 53 -17.19 -7.63 -19.78
N THR A 54 -15.98 -7.15 -20.10
CA THR A 54 -15.65 -6.62 -21.43
C THR A 54 -15.83 -7.68 -22.51
N GLY A 55 -15.36 -8.91 -22.26
CA GLY A 55 -15.55 -10.06 -23.15
C GLY A 55 -17.01 -10.40 -23.38
N LYS A 56 -17.84 -10.31 -22.33
CA LYS A 56 -19.29 -10.49 -22.39
C LYS A 56 -20.06 -9.31 -22.99
N GLY A 57 -19.43 -8.15 -23.15
CA GLY A 57 -20.11 -6.92 -23.59
C GLY A 57 -20.98 -6.28 -22.49
N ASP A 58 -20.79 -6.68 -21.24
CA ASP A 58 -21.54 -6.17 -20.08
C ASP A 58 -20.89 -4.88 -19.55
N PHE A 59 -21.07 -3.80 -20.29
CA PHE A 59 -20.48 -2.50 -19.96
C PHE A 59 -20.92 -1.91 -18.62
N PRO A 60 -22.18 -2.08 -18.14
CA PRO A 60 -22.55 -1.68 -16.78
C PRO A 60 -21.66 -2.32 -15.70
N GLN A 61 -21.35 -3.61 -15.83
CA GLN A 61 -20.45 -4.29 -14.90
C GLN A 61 -18.99 -3.83 -15.06
N VAL A 62 -18.53 -3.55 -16.28
CA VAL A 62 -17.21 -2.93 -16.51
C VAL A 62 -17.10 -1.58 -15.81
N LEU A 63 -18.11 -0.72 -15.95
CA LEU A 63 -18.17 0.60 -15.31
C LEU A 63 -18.11 0.46 -13.79
N ALA A 64 -18.93 -0.41 -13.20
CA ALA A 64 -18.95 -0.64 -11.75
C ALA A 64 -17.59 -1.13 -11.23
N ALA A 65 -16.98 -2.11 -11.92
CA ALA A 65 -15.67 -2.64 -11.54
C ALA A 65 -14.55 -1.59 -11.70
N ALA A 66 -14.57 -0.77 -12.75
CA ALA A 66 -13.59 0.31 -12.96
C ALA A 66 -13.68 1.40 -11.87
N ASN A 67 -14.90 1.81 -11.48
CA ASN A 67 -15.09 2.72 -10.36
C ASN A 67 -14.62 2.11 -9.03
N ARG A 68 -14.83 0.80 -8.84
CA ARG A 68 -14.30 0.08 -7.66
C ARG A 68 -12.77 0.10 -7.63
N VAL A 69 -12.10 -0.08 -8.77
CA VAL A 69 -10.63 0.06 -8.86
C VAL A 69 -10.22 1.47 -8.45
N ALA A 70 -10.84 2.52 -9.01
CA ALA A 70 -10.52 3.91 -8.67
C ALA A 70 -10.61 4.17 -7.15
N GLY A 71 -11.70 3.73 -6.52
CA GLY A 71 -11.90 3.90 -5.07
C GLY A 71 -10.92 3.11 -4.21
N LEU A 72 -10.53 1.90 -4.62
CA LEU A 72 -9.57 1.08 -3.88
C LEU A 72 -8.14 1.62 -4.01
N VAL A 73 -7.74 2.04 -5.23
CA VAL A 73 -6.42 2.62 -5.48
C VAL A 73 -6.22 3.91 -4.68
N ALA A 74 -7.26 4.75 -4.57
CA ALA A 74 -7.21 5.99 -3.78
C ALA A 74 -6.88 5.77 -2.29
N LYS A 75 -7.17 4.58 -1.73
CA LYS A 75 -6.85 4.24 -0.34
C LYS A 75 -5.38 3.82 -0.14
N ILE A 76 -4.67 3.45 -1.19
CA ILE A 76 -3.34 2.85 -1.08
C ILE A 76 -2.31 3.74 -0.37
N PRO A 77 -2.25 5.07 -0.62
CA PRO A 77 -1.35 5.94 0.12
C PRO A 77 -1.63 5.98 1.63
N SER A 78 -2.90 6.06 2.06
CA SER A 78 -3.22 6.09 3.50
C SER A 78 -2.92 4.76 4.19
N LEU A 79 -2.94 3.65 3.43
CA LEU A 79 -2.54 2.32 3.89
C LEU A 79 -1.02 2.06 3.78
N SER A 80 -0.22 3.10 3.58
CA SER A 80 1.24 3.01 3.47
C SER A 80 2.01 3.97 4.39
N PRO A 81 1.63 4.11 5.69
CA PRO A 81 2.41 4.91 6.63
C PRO A 81 3.81 4.33 6.80
N GLU A 82 4.76 5.18 7.20
CA GLU A 82 6.13 4.74 7.50
C GLU A 82 6.15 3.68 8.59
N GLY A 83 7.01 2.67 8.44
CA GLY A 83 7.06 1.50 9.32
C GLY A 83 5.98 0.44 9.04
N SER A 84 5.10 0.63 8.06
CA SER A 84 4.11 -0.41 7.67
C SER A 84 4.69 -1.55 6.81
N ASN A 85 6.01 -1.62 6.61
CA ASN A 85 6.71 -2.74 5.97
C ASN A 85 6.96 -3.92 6.94
N VAL A 86 5.96 -4.31 7.72
CA VAL A 86 6.07 -5.44 8.65
C VAL A 86 5.47 -6.72 8.06
N GLY A 87 5.84 -7.88 8.62
CA GLY A 87 5.32 -9.18 8.22
C GLY A 87 5.58 -9.53 6.75
N LYS A 88 4.65 -10.27 6.13
CA LYS A 88 4.72 -10.64 4.70
C LYS A 88 4.38 -9.42 3.84
N THR A 89 5.35 -8.55 3.61
CA THR A 89 5.23 -7.35 2.78
C THR A 89 6.17 -7.35 1.58
N ARG A 90 5.77 -6.62 0.54
CA ARG A 90 6.59 -6.35 -0.65
C ARG A 90 6.72 -4.85 -0.92
N ILE A 91 6.29 -4.00 -0.01
CA ILE A 91 6.54 -2.56 -0.16
C ILE A 91 8.03 -2.28 0.06
N LYS A 92 8.62 -1.49 -0.82
CA LYS A 92 10.01 -1.06 -0.73
C LYS A 92 10.14 0.17 0.19
N PRO A 93 11.22 0.29 0.99
CA PRO A 93 11.48 1.49 1.80
C PRO A 93 11.54 2.80 0.99
N GLU A 94 11.85 2.71 -0.30
CA GLU A 94 11.86 3.81 -1.26
C GLU A 94 10.53 4.58 -1.31
N VAL A 95 9.41 3.95 -0.94
CA VAL A 95 8.11 4.62 -0.82
C VAL A 95 8.17 5.84 0.10
N TRP A 96 8.87 5.74 1.24
CA TRP A 96 8.91 6.84 2.21
C TRP A 96 9.96 7.88 1.87
N LYS A 97 11.01 7.50 1.13
CA LYS A 97 11.98 8.45 0.56
C LYS A 97 11.34 9.39 -0.47
N ASN A 98 10.31 8.94 -1.19
CA ASN A 98 9.60 9.74 -2.17
C ASN A 98 8.08 9.49 -2.14
N PHE A 99 7.48 9.79 -0.98
CA PHE A 99 6.05 9.53 -0.75
C PHE A 99 5.12 10.44 -1.58
N GLY A 100 5.62 11.62 -1.97
CA GLY A 100 4.92 12.52 -2.89
C GLY A 100 4.71 11.84 -4.25
N HIS A 101 5.78 11.33 -4.86
CA HIS A 101 5.68 10.61 -6.13
C HIS A 101 4.84 9.34 -6.03
N TYR A 102 4.90 8.62 -4.91
CA TYR A 102 4.03 7.47 -4.65
C TYR A 102 2.54 7.85 -4.70
N LYS A 103 2.16 8.99 -4.09
CA LYS A 103 0.79 9.53 -4.14
C LYS A 103 0.39 9.94 -5.56
N GLU A 104 1.27 10.62 -6.28
CA GLU A 104 1.01 11.04 -7.67
C GLU A 104 0.76 9.85 -8.59
N LEU A 105 1.52 8.78 -8.44
CA LEU A 105 1.34 7.55 -9.22
C LEU A 105 0.05 6.82 -8.85
N ALA A 106 -0.34 6.83 -7.57
CA ALA A 106 -1.64 6.33 -7.15
C ALA A 106 -2.78 7.15 -7.79
N GLU A 107 -2.70 8.48 -7.76
CA GLU A 107 -3.69 9.37 -8.38
C GLU A 107 -3.74 9.19 -9.90
N THR A 108 -2.61 9.01 -10.56
CA THR A 108 -2.54 8.68 -12.00
C THR A 108 -3.33 7.39 -12.29
N SER A 109 -3.18 6.38 -11.43
CA SER A 109 -3.91 5.11 -11.55
C SER A 109 -5.42 5.28 -11.27
N VAL A 110 -5.81 6.16 -10.34
CA VAL A 110 -7.22 6.55 -10.10
C VAL A 110 -7.81 7.18 -11.36
N GLN A 111 -7.10 8.11 -12.00
CA GLN A 111 -7.54 8.77 -13.22
C GLN A 111 -7.67 7.80 -14.39
N ALA A 112 -6.71 6.88 -14.56
CA ALA A 112 -6.79 5.83 -15.58
C ALA A 112 -8.01 4.92 -15.37
N ALA A 113 -8.33 4.55 -14.12
CA ALA A 113 -9.52 3.77 -13.78
C ALA A 113 -10.83 4.53 -14.06
N ARG A 114 -10.86 5.84 -13.81
CA ARG A 114 -12.01 6.71 -14.16
C ARG A 114 -12.18 6.84 -15.67
N ALA A 115 -11.08 6.97 -16.42
CA ALA A 115 -11.12 7.00 -17.88
C ALA A 115 -11.69 5.69 -18.47
N LEU A 116 -11.29 4.55 -17.90
CA LEU A 116 -11.87 3.25 -18.22
C LEU A 116 -13.37 3.18 -17.92
N ALA A 117 -13.81 3.68 -16.76
CA ALA A 117 -15.24 3.76 -16.43
C ALA A 117 -16.01 4.63 -17.44
N GLY A 118 -15.43 5.76 -17.86
CA GLY A 118 -16.00 6.63 -18.89
C GLY A 118 -16.12 5.95 -20.27
N ALA A 119 -15.11 5.18 -20.68
CA ALA A 119 -15.18 4.38 -21.90
C ALA A 119 -16.29 3.31 -21.84
N ALA A 120 -16.43 2.65 -20.69
CA ALA A 120 -17.51 1.69 -20.45
C ALA A 120 -18.89 2.35 -20.49
N GLY A 121 -19.04 3.55 -19.92
CA GLY A 121 -20.30 4.32 -20.00
C GLY A 121 -20.73 4.66 -21.43
N LYS A 122 -19.75 4.83 -22.34
CA LYS A 122 -19.99 5.03 -23.78
C LYS A 122 -20.22 3.74 -24.57
N LYS A 123 -20.10 2.57 -23.91
CA LYS A 123 -20.23 1.24 -24.53
C LYS A 123 -19.25 1.00 -25.69
N ASP A 124 -18.09 1.66 -25.67
CA ASP A 124 -17.07 1.53 -26.70
C ASP A 124 -16.05 0.45 -26.30
N ARG A 125 -16.17 -0.73 -26.91
CA ARG A 125 -15.30 -1.88 -26.61
C ARG A 125 -13.82 -1.59 -26.91
N ALA A 126 -13.52 -0.86 -27.99
CA ALA A 126 -12.14 -0.56 -28.36
C ALA A 126 -11.54 0.45 -27.38
N ALA A 127 -12.29 1.49 -27.01
CA ALA A 127 -11.86 2.45 -25.98
C ALA A 127 -11.68 1.78 -24.61
N VAL A 128 -12.57 0.84 -24.23
CA VAL A 128 -12.43 0.05 -22.99
C VAL A 128 -11.14 -0.76 -23.02
N ALA A 129 -10.83 -1.44 -24.12
CA ALA A 129 -9.59 -2.22 -24.25
C ALA A 129 -8.34 -1.34 -24.11
N LYS A 130 -8.32 -0.18 -24.79
CA LYS A 130 -7.23 0.80 -24.69
C LYS A 130 -7.07 1.35 -23.28
N ALA A 131 -8.17 1.74 -22.63
CA ALA A 131 -8.15 2.28 -21.27
C ALA A 131 -7.75 1.22 -20.23
N PHE A 132 -8.12 -0.05 -20.45
CA PHE A 132 -7.72 -1.15 -19.58
C PHE A 132 -6.21 -1.41 -19.65
N ALA A 133 -5.63 -1.36 -20.85
CA ALA A 133 -4.18 -1.43 -21.03
C ALA A 133 -3.46 -0.27 -20.32
N ALA A 134 -3.92 0.97 -20.54
CA ALA A 134 -3.36 2.15 -19.89
C ALA A 134 -3.44 2.10 -18.35
N LEU A 135 -4.54 1.56 -17.81
CA LEU A 135 -4.66 1.30 -16.36
C LEU A 135 -3.63 0.25 -15.91
N GLY A 136 -3.43 -0.83 -16.67
CA GLY A 136 -2.38 -1.81 -16.42
C GLY A 136 -0.98 -1.20 -16.38
N ASP A 137 -0.67 -0.32 -17.33
CA ASP A 137 0.62 0.38 -17.40
C ASP A 137 0.81 1.31 -16.19
N SER A 138 -0.22 2.04 -15.77
CA SER A 138 -0.14 2.87 -14.55
C SER A 138 0.17 2.04 -13.29
N CYS A 139 -0.37 0.81 -13.21
CA CYS A 139 -0.05 -0.11 -12.12
C CYS A 139 1.44 -0.51 -12.16
N LYS A 140 2.00 -0.72 -13.35
CA LYS A 140 3.42 -1.07 -13.52
C LYS A 140 4.33 0.09 -13.10
N THR A 141 4.01 1.31 -13.52
CA THR A 141 4.78 2.52 -13.17
C THR A 141 4.85 2.73 -11.66
N CYS A 142 3.81 2.37 -10.90
CA CYS A 142 3.87 2.37 -9.43
C CYS A 142 4.66 1.17 -8.87
N HIS A 143 4.45 -0.03 -9.40
CA HIS A 143 5.06 -1.24 -8.85
C HIS A 143 6.56 -1.38 -9.12
N ASP A 144 7.08 -0.92 -10.26
CA ASP A 144 8.50 -1.03 -10.61
C ASP A 144 9.42 -0.39 -9.55
N PRO A 145 9.23 0.89 -9.17
CA PRO A 145 10.05 1.53 -8.15
C PRO A 145 9.73 1.07 -6.73
N TYR A 146 8.49 0.66 -6.43
CA TYR A 146 8.01 0.55 -5.04
C TYR A 146 7.62 -0.85 -4.56
N ARG A 147 7.64 -1.87 -5.43
CA ARG A 147 7.31 -3.25 -5.06
C ARG A 147 8.51 -4.18 -5.22
N LEU A 148 8.88 -4.89 -4.16
CA LEU A 148 9.84 -5.99 -4.20
C LEU A 148 9.32 -7.11 -5.12
N PRO A 149 10.18 -7.92 -5.77
CA PRO A 149 9.74 -9.12 -6.49
C PRO A 149 8.99 -10.09 -5.56
N LYS A 150 8.26 -11.05 -6.12
CA LYS A 150 7.77 -12.16 -5.28
C LYS A 150 9.00 -12.95 -4.85
N LYS A 151 9.08 -13.30 -3.58
CA LYS A 151 9.99 -14.37 -3.18
C LYS A 151 9.38 -15.67 -3.72
N GLU A 152 10.18 -16.44 -4.42
CA GLU A 152 9.83 -17.83 -4.72
C GLU A 152 10.05 -18.56 -3.40
N ASP A 153 8.94 -19.08 -2.84
CA ASP A 153 8.93 -19.92 -1.63
C ASP A 153 8.95 -21.38 -2.08
#